data_AF-A0A5C6TQ16-F1
#
_entry.id   AF-A0A5C6TQ16-F1
#
_cell.length_a   1.000
_cell.length_b   1.000
_cell.length_c   1.000
_cell.angle_alpha   90.00
_cell.angle_beta   90.00
_cell.angle_gamma   90.00
#
_symmetry.space_group_name_H-M   'P 1'
#
loop_
_entity.id
_entity.type
_entity.pdbx_description
1 polymer ?
#
loop_
_entity_poly.entity_id
_entity_poly.type
_entity_poly.pdbx_seq_one_letter_code
_entity_poly.pdbx_strand_id
1 'polypeptide(L)'
;MRLIIFAGLALAAAPAAAAGTDRPSCTLRGTHVYQRMADVPRGAMAALGVRMAERGQPFQATDVIMPGERLPGARFAAARLDGCTLTIRYERGGIAHTWNTAVIERRGIGWVVVRPR
;
A
#
# COMPACT_ATOMS: atom_id res chain seq x y z
N MET A 1 41.13 44.71 -35.07
CA MET A 1 41.75 43.64 -34.27
C MET A 1 40.74 42.50 -34.17
N ARG A 2 41.04 41.35 -34.78
CA ARG A 2 40.19 40.16 -34.82
C ARG A 2 40.20 39.47 -33.44
N LEU A 3 39.04 39.04 -32.96
CA LEU A 3 38.97 37.83 -32.12
C LEU A 3 37.62 37.13 -32.36
N ILE A 4 37.71 35.99 -33.03
CA ILE A 4 36.64 35.02 -33.24
C ILE A 4 36.75 34.05 -32.07
N ILE A 5 35.66 33.80 -31.35
CA ILE A 5 35.54 32.63 -30.46
C ILE A 5 34.25 31.90 -30.86
N PHE A 6 34.43 30.77 -31.53
CA PHE A 6 33.45 29.70 -31.63
C PHE A 6 33.40 28.98 -30.28
N ALA A 7 32.21 28.81 -29.71
CA ALA A 7 31.97 27.87 -28.61
C ALA A 7 30.80 26.97 -29.00
N GLY A 8 31.07 25.67 -29.01
CA GLY A 8 30.29 24.64 -29.64
C GLY A 8 28.97 24.31 -28.95
N LEU A 9 28.11 23.71 -29.77
CA LEU A 9 26.87 23.02 -29.41
C LEU A 9 27.05 22.06 -28.22
N ALA A 10 26.06 22.05 -27.32
CA ALA A 10 25.63 20.85 -26.63
C ALA A 10 24.10 20.85 -26.52
N LEU A 11 23.43 20.32 -27.55
CA LEU A 11 22.02 20.02 -27.51
C LEU A 11 21.87 18.76 -26.63
N ALA A 12 21.61 18.95 -25.34
CA ALA A 12 21.29 17.85 -24.44
C ALA A 12 19.92 17.30 -24.82
N ALA A 13 19.90 16.22 -25.61
CA ALA A 13 18.71 15.42 -25.80
C ALA A 13 18.35 14.79 -24.46
N ALA A 14 17.39 15.40 -23.75
CA ALA A 14 16.77 14.76 -22.61
C ALA A 14 16.14 13.44 -23.09
N PRO A 15 16.42 12.30 -22.47
CA PRO A 15 15.62 11.12 -22.73
C PRO A 15 14.22 11.45 -22.22
N ALA A 16 13.28 11.58 -23.16
CA ALA A 16 11.87 11.45 -22.84
C ALA A 16 11.73 10.09 -22.18
N ALA A 17 11.59 10.08 -20.85
CA ALA A 17 11.23 8.90 -20.10
C ALA A 17 9.95 8.38 -20.74
N ALA A 18 10.09 7.30 -21.52
CA ALA A 18 8.97 6.58 -22.06
C ALA A 18 8.11 6.22 -20.84
N ALA A 19 6.97 6.90 -20.72
CA ALA A 19 5.91 6.50 -19.83
C ALA A 19 5.43 5.15 -20.36
N GLY A 20 6.10 4.09 -19.94
CA GLY A 20 5.71 2.72 -20.20
C GLY A 20 4.28 2.58 -19.71
N THR A 21 3.35 2.53 -20.66
CA THR A 21 1.96 2.19 -20.47
C THR A 21 1.89 0.71 -20.14
N ASP A 22 2.33 0.36 -18.93
CA ASP A 22 1.90 -0.86 -18.29
C ASP A 22 1.39 -0.47 -16.91
N ARG A 23 0.26 0.26 -16.91
CA ARG A 23 -0.62 0.24 -15.74
C ARG A 23 -0.94 -1.24 -15.58
N PRO A 24 -0.54 -1.93 -14.49
CA PRO A 24 -0.81 -3.34 -14.42
C PRO A 24 -2.33 -3.42 -14.35
N SER A 25 -2.91 -3.81 -15.48
CA SER A 25 -4.34 -3.90 -15.61
C SER A 25 -4.75 -4.89 -14.54
N CYS A 26 -5.85 -4.63 -13.85
CA CYS A 26 -6.35 -5.54 -12.83
C CYS A 26 -6.97 -6.79 -13.47
N THR A 27 -6.27 -7.33 -14.46
CA THR A 27 -6.61 -8.44 -15.34
C THR A 27 -6.18 -9.77 -14.75
N LEU A 28 -5.80 -9.81 -13.47
CA LEU A 28 -5.79 -11.06 -12.71
C LEU A 28 -7.18 -11.68 -12.80
N ARG A 29 -7.34 -12.64 -13.71
CA ARG A 29 -8.49 -13.52 -13.72
C ARG A 29 -8.36 -14.43 -12.52
N GLY A 30 -9.30 -14.30 -11.59
CA GLY A 30 -9.37 -15.12 -10.39
C GLY A 30 -9.12 -14.33 -9.12
N THR A 31 -9.37 -15.02 -8.01
CA THR A 31 -9.19 -14.48 -6.66
C THR A 31 -7.84 -14.93 -6.11
N HIS A 32 -7.05 -14.00 -5.60
CA HIS A 32 -5.83 -14.31 -4.85
C HIS A 32 -6.01 -13.99 -3.36
N VAL A 33 -5.61 -14.90 -2.49
CA VAL A 33 -5.73 -14.75 -1.03
C VAL A 33 -4.35 -14.62 -0.41
N TYR A 34 -4.14 -13.57 0.38
CA TYR A 34 -2.92 -13.31 1.14
C TYR A 34 -3.15 -13.63 2.61
N GLN A 35 -2.36 -14.56 3.15
CA GLN A 35 -2.41 -14.93 4.58
C GLN A 35 -1.44 -14.12 5.44
N ARG A 36 -0.43 -13.50 4.82
CA ARG A 36 0.52 -12.59 5.48
C ARG A 36 0.36 -11.18 4.93
N MET A 37 0.46 -10.19 5.80
CA MET A 37 0.45 -8.78 5.46
C MET A 37 1.63 -8.44 4.55
N ALA A 38 2.80 -9.05 4.80
CA ALA A 38 4.01 -8.85 4.01
C ALA A 38 3.85 -9.24 2.52
N ASP A 39 2.91 -10.14 2.20
CA ASP A 39 2.69 -10.60 0.82
C ASP A 39 1.70 -9.71 0.05
N VAL A 40 1.02 -8.80 0.74
CA VAL A 40 0.03 -7.90 0.14
C VAL A 40 0.74 -6.95 -0.84
N PRO A 41 0.11 -6.60 -1.99
CA PRO A 41 0.73 -5.72 -2.98
C PRO A 41 1.31 -4.44 -2.39
N ARG A 42 2.48 -4.06 -2.89
CA ARG A 42 3.21 -2.88 -2.42
C ARG A 42 2.31 -1.64 -2.43
N GLY A 43 2.36 -0.88 -1.33
CA GLY A 43 1.60 0.37 -1.16
C GLY A 43 0.13 0.18 -0.74
N ALA A 44 -0.44 -1.02 -0.80
CA ALA A 44 -1.82 -1.27 -0.38
C ALA A 44 -2.03 -0.98 1.11
N MET A 45 -1.18 -1.55 1.97
CA MET A 45 -1.27 -1.33 3.42
C MET A 45 -0.99 0.13 3.81
N ALA A 46 -0.10 0.80 3.07
CA ALA A 46 0.18 2.22 3.28
C ALA A 46 -1.05 3.09 2.97
N ALA A 47 -1.81 2.75 1.92
CA ALA A 47 -3.04 3.48 1.56
C ALA A 47 -4.14 3.39 2.63
N LEU A 48 -4.17 2.33 3.44
CA LEU A 48 -5.08 2.24 4.57
C LEU A 48 -4.76 3.24 5.69
N GLY A 49 -3.51 3.69 5.81
CA GLY A 49 -3.06 4.59 6.87
C GLY A 49 -3.22 4.01 8.29
N VAL A 50 -3.29 2.68 8.42
CA VAL A 50 -3.44 2.00 9.71
C VAL A 50 -2.17 1.22 10.01
N ARG A 51 -1.55 1.50 11.16
CA ARG A 51 -0.50 0.63 11.68
C ARG A 51 -1.12 -0.68 12.15
N MET A 52 -0.77 -1.78 11.52
CA MET A 52 -1.24 -3.11 11.86
C MET A 52 -0.05 -4.03 12.20
N ALA A 53 -0.25 -4.93 13.15
CA ALA A 53 0.63 -6.06 13.37
C ALA A 53 0.42 -7.13 12.28
N GLU A 54 1.45 -7.93 12.00
CA GLU A 54 1.32 -9.13 11.17
C GLU A 54 0.43 -10.18 11.86
N ARG A 55 -0.17 -11.09 11.07
CA ARG A 55 -0.95 -12.20 11.60
C ARG A 55 -0.14 -12.98 12.65
N GLY A 56 -0.76 -13.21 13.81
CA GLY A 56 -0.16 -13.93 14.94
C GLY A 56 0.82 -13.11 15.77
N GLN A 57 1.20 -11.89 15.35
CA GLN A 57 2.05 -11.02 16.16
C GLN A 57 1.26 -10.34 17.30
N PRO A 58 1.95 -9.87 18.35
CA PRO A 58 1.33 -9.08 19.41
C PRO A 58 0.70 -7.80 18.88
N PHE A 59 -0.48 -7.47 19.41
CA PHE A 59 -1.17 -6.22 19.15
C PHE A 59 -1.96 -5.82 20.41
N GLN A 60 -2.31 -4.54 20.51
CA GLN A 60 -3.09 -3.98 21.60
C GLN A 60 -4.57 -4.33 21.38
N ALA A 61 -5.02 -5.44 21.98
CA ALA A 61 -6.38 -5.97 21.80
C ALA A 61 -7.44 -5.24 22.64
N THR A 62 -7.05 -4.65 23.77
CA THR A 62 -7.93 -3.89 24.67
C THR A 62 -7.53 -2.41 24.68
N ASP A 63 -8.35 -1.55 25.28
CA ASP A 63 -8.04 -0.15 25.53
C ASP A 63 -7.07 0.08 26.71
N VAL A 64 -6.72 -0.98 27.45
CA VAL A 64 -5.77 -0.92 28.56
C VAL A 64 -4.34 -0.87 28.03
N ILE A 65 -3.74 0.32 28.04
CA ILE A 65 -2.35 0.52 27.63
C ILE A 65 -1.41 -0.01 28.73
N MET A 66 -0.70 -1.09 28.43
CA MET A 66 0.31 -1.62 29.34
C MET A 66 1.62 -0.80 29.27
N PRO A 67 2.36 -0.66 30.38
CA PRO A 67 3.72 -0.11 30.34
C PRO A 67 4.61 -0.94 29.40
N GLY A 68 5.44 -0.26 28.59
CA GLY A 68 6.37 -0.91 27.66
C GLY A 68 6.21 -0.45 26.21
N GLU A 69 6.50 -1.36 25.27
CA GLU A 69 6.41 -1.09 23.84
C GLU A 69 4.97 -0.78 23.42
N ARG A 70 4.78 0.31 22.67
CA ARG A 70 3.47 0.63 22.08
C ARG A 70 3.17 -0.32 20.93
N LEU A 71 2.33 -1.32 21.18
CA LEU A 71 1.85 -2.25 20.16
C LEU A 71 0.86 -1.60 19.16
N PRO A 72 0.70 -2.12 17.93
CA PRO A 72 -0.36 -1.69 17.02
C PRO A 72 -1.75 -1.97 17.58
N GLY A 73 -2.73 -1.10 17.33
CA GLY A 73 -4.13 -1.31 17.76
C GLY A 73 -4.96 -2.23 16.84
N ALA A 74 -4.33 -2.78 15.82
CA ALA A 74 -4.96 -3.67 14.85
C ALA A 74 -3.98 -4.76 14.43
N ARG A 75 -4.51 -5.92 14.03
CA ARG A 75 -3.73 -7.05 13.54
C ARG A 75 -4.29 -7.61 12.25
N PHE A 76 -3.43 -7.76 11.26
CA PHE A 76 -3.78 -8.35 9.99
C PHE A 76 -4.29 -9.78 10.17
N ALA A 77 -5.40 -10.10 9.50
CA ALA A 77 -5.84 -11.47 9.38
C ALA A 77 -5.59 -11.97 7.95
N ALA A 78 -6.34 -11.47 6.97
CA ALA A 78 -6.17 -11.92 5.59
C ALA A 78 -6.54 -10.81 4.62
N ALA A 79 -6.06 -10.92 3.38
CA ALA A 79 -6.55 -10.09 2.29
C ALA A 79 -6.96 -10.94 1.09
N ARG A 80 -7.94 -10.45 0.33
CA ARG A 80 -8.44 -11.07 -0.89
C ARG A 80 -8.40 -10.04 -2.01
N LEU A 81 -7.62 -10.32 -3.05
CA LEU A 81 -7.58 -9.52 -4.27
C LEU A 81 -8.46 -10.17 -5.32
N ASP A 82 -9.36 -9.37 -5.88
CA ASP A 82 -10.32 -9.77 -6.90
C ASP A 82 -10.46 -8.62 -7.90
N GLY A 83 -9.94 -8.80 -9.12
CA GLY A 83 -9.73 -7.70 -10.05
C GLY A 83 -8.88 -6.57 -9.43
N CYS A 84 -9.41 -5.35 -9.38
CA CYS A 84 -8.73 -4.20 -8.77
C CYS A 84 -8.97 -4.07 -7.26
N THR A 85 -9.83 -4.91 -6.69
CA THR A 85 -10.37 -4.70 -5.35
C THR A 85 -9.66 -5.59 -4.37
N LEU A 86 -9.02 -4.99 -3.38
CA LEU A 86 -8.38 -5.67 -2.28
C LEU A 86 -9.24 -5.50 -1.02
N THR A 87 -9.82 -6.61 -0.56
CA THR A 87 -10.58 -6.69 0.68
C THR A 87 -9.65 -7.17 1.79
N ILE A 88 -9.50 -6.40 2.87
CA ILE A 88 -8.56 -6.66 3.96
C ILE A 88 -9.35 -6.87 5.25
N ARG A 89 -9.25 -8.07 5.83
CA ARG A 89 -9.85 -8.42 7.10
C ARG A 89 -8.79 -8.34 8.19
N TYR A 90 -9.14 -7.75 9.32
CA TYR A 90 -8.22 -7.53 10.44
C TYR A 90 -8.97 -7.48 11.77
N GLU A 91 -8.25 -7.77 12.84
CA GLU A 91 -8.68 -7.59 14.22
C GLU A 91 -8.41 -6.14 14.64
N ARG A 92 -9.32 -5.56 15.41
CA ARG A 92 -9.18 -4.22 15.98
C ARG A 92 -9.43 -4.28 17.48
N GLY A 93 -8.44 -3.81 18.24
CA GLY A 93 -8.59 -3.64 19.68
C GLY A 93 -9.25 -2.31 20.05
N GLY A 94 -9.44 -2.12 21.36
CA GLY A 94 -10.08 -0.94 21.95
C GLY A 94 -10.99 -1.37 23.11
N ILE A 95 -12.05 -0.59 23.37
CA ILE A 95 -13.05 -0.90 24.40
C ILE A 95 -13.66 -2.31 24.18
N ALA A 96 -13.73 -2.74 22.92
CA ALA A 96 -14.06 -4.11 22.54
C ALA A 96 -13.11 -4.61 21.45
N HIS A 97 -12.80 -5.91 21.50
CA HIS A 97 -12.14 -6.61 20.41
C HIS A 97 -13.14 -6.88 19.28
N THR A 98 -12.87 -6.34 18.10
CA THR A 98 -13.76 -6.42 16.92
C THR A 98 -13.03 -6.94 15.68
N TRP A 99 -13.81 -7.44 14.73
CA TRP A 99 -13.32 -7.84 13.40
C TRP A 99 -13.83 -6.86 12.36
N ASN A 100 -12.90 -6.24 11.62
CA ASN A 100 -13.23 -5.24 10.63
C ASN A 100 -12.78 -5.68 9.24
N THR A 101 -13.39 -5.05 8.23
CA THR A 101 -13.03 -5.24 6.82
C THR A 101 -12.87 -3.89 6.15
N ALA A 102 -11.67 -3.62 5.63
CA ALA A 102 -11.41 -2.48 4.77
C ALA A 102 -11.44 -2.92 3.30
N VAL A 103 -11.89 -2.02 2.42
CA VAL A 103 -11.85 -2.27 0.97
C VAL A 103 -11.08 -1.14 0.32
N ILE A 104 -10.03 -1.51 -0.41
CA ILE A 104 -9.25 -0.58 -1.21
C ILE A 104 -9.27 -1.02 -2.67
N GLU A 105 -9.21 -0.04 -3.57
CA GLU A 105 -9.16 -0.26 -5.02
C GLU A 105 -7.86 0.25 -5.58
N ARG A 106 -7.32 -0.51 -6.53
CA ARG A 106 -6.19 -0.08 -7.32
C ARG A 106 -6.63 0.92 -8.39
N ARG A 107 -6.04 2.11 -8.39
CA ARG A 107 -6.29 3.18 -9.38
C ARG A 107 -4.97 3.65 -9.96
N GLY A 108 -4.71 3.26 -11.21
CA GLY A 108 -3.41 3.51 -11.85
C GLY A 108 -2.28 2.81 -11.07
N ILE A 109 -1.30 3.58 -10.62
CA ILE A 109 -0.16 3.06 -9.83
C ILE A 109 -0.43 3.01 -8.32
N GLY A 110 -1.55 3.59 -7.86
CA GLY A 110 -1.86 3.75 -6.44
C GLY A 110 -3.02 2.89 -5.95
N TRP A 111 -3.24 2.92 -4.65
CA TRP A 111 -4.38 2.31 -3.96
C TRP A 111 -5.20 3.41 -3.30
N VAL A 112 -6.52 3.29 -3.36
CA VAL A 112 -7.47 4.25 -2.79
C VAL A 112 -8.44 3.51 -1.88
N VAL A 113 -8.71 4.06 -0.70
CA VAL A 113 -9.72 3.52 0.22
C VAL A 113 -11.11 3.79 -0.35
N VAL A 114 -11.89 2.73 -0.54
CA VAL A 114 -13.27 2.82 -1.06
C VAL A 114 -14.28 2.58 0.04
N ARG A 115 -13.96 1.67 0.96
CA ARG A 115 -14.69 1.49 2.20
C ARG A 115 -13.73 1.59 3.37
N PRO A 116 -13.86 2.65 4.20
CA PRO A 116 -13.10 2.74 5.42
C PRO A 116 -13.58 1.71 6.45
N ARG A 117 -12.77 1.60 7.49
CA ARG A 117 -12.79 0.67 8.63
C ARG A 117 -14.11 0.59 9.37
#